data_AF-A0A926NIR2-F1
#
_entry.id   AF-A0A926NIR2-F1
#
_cell.length_a   1.000
_cell.length_b   1.000
_cell.length_c   1.000
_cell.angle_alpha   90.00
_cell.angle_beta   90.00
_cell.angle_gamma   90.00
#
_symmetry.space_group_name_H-M   'P 1'
#
loop_
_entity.id
_entity.type
_entity.pdbx_description
1 polymer ?
#
loop_
_entity_poly.entity_id
_entity_poly.type
_entity_poly.pdbx_seq_one_letter_code
_entity_poly.pdbx_strand_id
1 'polypeptide(L)' 'MCITCEHLTEEEKEMLVGLLLDNQYALELLSSEINDIENGNKKVNQRQYQKLLTLYDRIRFEMN' A
#
# COMPACT_ATOMS: atom_id res chain seq x y z
N MET A 1 -14.05 0.68 8.71
CA MET A 1 -14.23 -0.74 8.33
C MET A 1 -13.29 -0.99 7.17
N CYS A 2 -12.34 -1.92 7.31
CA CYS A 2 -11.56 -2.38 6.17
C CYS A 2 -12.49 -3.23 5.31
N ILE A 3 -12.76 -2.82 4.07
CA ILE A 3 -13.47 -3.67 3.11
C ILE A 3 -12.52 -4.84 2.85
N THR A 4 -12.73 -5.97 3.54
CA THR A 4 -12.01 -7.18 3.19
C THR A 4 -12.39 -7.49 1.74
N CYS A 5 -11.39 -7.66 0.87
CA CYS A 5 -11.58 -7.91 -0.57
C CYS A 5 -12.20 -9.29 -0.86
N GLU A 6 -12.98 -9.83 0.09
CA GLU A 6 -13.65 -11.13 0.04
C GLU A 6 -14.70 -11.20 -1.06
N HIS A 7 -15.18 -10.05 -1.55
CA HIS A 7 -16.14 -9.94 -2.63
C HIS A 7 -15.52 -9.74 -4.02
N LEU A 8 -14.20 -9.53 -4.10
CA LEU A 8 -13.51 -9.38 -5.37
C LEU A 8 -12.92 -10.73 -5.79
N THR A 9 -13.12 -11.08 -7.06
CA THR A 9 -12.35 -12.13 -7.72
C THR A 9 -10.87 -11.76 -7.77
N GLU A 10 -10.00 -12.75 -7.99
CA GLU A 10 -8.56 -12.49 -8.14
C GLU A 10 -8.29 -11.58 -9.36
N GLU A 11 -9.02 -11.76 -10.46
CA GLU A 11 -8.91 -10.90 -11.65
C GLU A 11 -9.25 -9.43 -11.35
N GLU A 12 -10.33 -9.19 -10.59
CA GLU A 12 -10.70 -7.83 -10.18
C GLU A 12 -9.67 -7.21 -9.23
N LYS A 13 -9.04 -8.00 -8.36
CA LYS A 13 -7.96 -7.51 -7.48
C LYS A 13 -6.73 -7.13 -8.30
N GLU A 14 -6.32 -7.96 -9.25
CA GLU A 14 -5.19 -7.69 -10.14
C GLU A 14 -5.45 -6.42 -10.96
N MET A 15 -6.64 -6.28 -11.54
CA MET A 15 -7.05 -5.09 -12.29
C MET A 15 -6.98 -3.83 -11.41
N LEU A 16 -7.53 -3.88 -10.20
CA LEU A 16 -7.50 -2.74 -9.27
C LEU A 16 -6.08 -2.37 -8.87
N VAL A 17 -5.23 -3.35 -8.56
CA VAL A 17 -3.82 -3.12 -8.23
C VAL A 17 -3.08 -2.49 -9.41
N GLY A 18 -3.31 -2.96 -10.64
CA GLY A 18 -2.74 -2.36 -11.84
C GLY A 18 -3.12 -0.89 -11.98
N LEU A 19 -4.41 -0.55 -11.85
CA LEU A 19 -4.89 0.82 -11.91
C LEU A 19 -4.26 1.74 -10.85
N LEU A 20 -4.09 1.25 -9.62
CA LEU A 20 -3.46 2.00 -8.54
C LEU A 20 -1.97 2.27 -8.79
N LEU A 21 -1.27 1.32 -9.41
CA LEU A 21 0.14 1.46 -9.76
C LEU A 21 0.32 2.44 -10.93
N ASP A 22 -0.45 2.28 -12.01
CA ASP A 22 -0.36 3.11 -13.23
C ASP A 22 -0.59 4.60 -12.94
N ASN A 23 -1.49 4.90 -12.02
CA ASN A 23 -1.84 6.28 -11.65
C ASN A 23 -1.04 6.82 -10.45
N GLN A 24 0.03 6.14 -10.00
CA GLN A 24 0.86 6.52 -8.84
C GLN A 24 0.12 6.57 -7.49
N TYR A 25 -1.19 6.27 -7.44
CA TYR A 25 -1.99 6.25 -6.22
C TYR A 25 -1.46 5.24 -5.19
N ALA A 26 -0.89 4.12 -5.63
CA ALA A 26 -0.26 3.16 -4.74
C ALA A 26 0.87 3.79 -3.91
N LEU A 27 1.71 4.64 -4.52
CA LEU A 27 2.80 5.33 -3.83
C LEU A 27 2.27 6.42 -2.89
N GLU A 28 1.26 7.17 -3.31
CA GLU A 28 0.63 8.18 -2.46
C GLU A 28 0.05 7.56 -1.19
N LEU A 29 -0.73 6.47 -1.33
CA LEU A 29 -1.31 5.74 -0.21
C LEU A 29 -0.23 5.22 0.75
N LEU A 30 0.83 4.60 0.22
CA LEU A 30 1.93 4.10 1.04
C LEU A 30 2.67 5.22 1.77
N SER A 31 2.93 6.34 1.08
CA SER A 31 3.63 7.48 1.69
C SER A 31 2.81 8.12 2.81
N SER A 32 1.49 8.27 2.63
CA SER A 32 0.59 8.80 3.65
C SER A 32 0.54 7.86 4.85
N GLU A 33 0.42 6.56 4.61
CA GLU A 33 0.37 5.53 5.66
C GLU A 33 1.67 5.50 6.48
N ILE A 34 2.83 5.57 5.82
CA ILE A 34 4.14 5.66 6.48
C ILE A 34 4.23 6.94 7.31
N ASN A 35 3.86 8.08 6.74
CA ASN A 35 3.90 9.37 7.43
C ASN A 35 2.99 9.39 8.66
N ASP A 36 1.81 8.78 8.61
CA ASP A 36 0.94 8.64 9.78
C ASP A 36 1.54 7.76 10.87
N ILE A 37 2.30 6.73 10.50
CA ILE A 37 3.03 5.89 11.46
C ILE A 37 4.17 6.68 12.12
N GLU A 38 4.98 7.38 11.32
CA GLU A 38 6.15 8.14 11.79
C GLU A 38 5.75 9.31 12.70
N ASN A 39 4.62 9.95 12.43
CA ASN A 39 4.07 11.03 13.27
C ASN A 39 3.27 10.51 14.48
N GLY A 40 3.11 9.19 14.63
CA GLY A 40 2.38 8.60 15.75
C GLY A 40 0.85 8.68 15.63
N ASN A 41 0.32 9.10 14.48
CA ASN A 41 -1.12 9.10 14.16
C ASN A 41 -1.65 7.67 14.02
N LYS A 42 -0.79 6.73 13.62
CA LYS A 42 -1.12 5.32 13.44
C LYS A 42 -0.11 4.41 14.14
N LYS A 43 -0.61 3.47 14.94
CA LYS A 43 0.24 2.47 15.62
C LYS A 43 0.15 1.13 14.91
N VAL A 44 1.29 0.67 14.40
CA VAL A 44 1.47 -0.67 13.83
C VAL A 44 2.63 -1.36 14.53
N ASN A 45 2.71 -2.69 14.44
CA ASN A 45 3.90 -3.38 14.94
C ASN A 45 5.10 -3.16 13.99
N GLN A 46 6.32 -3.35 14.51
CA GLN A 46 7.54 -3.15 13.74
C GLN A 46 7.58 -3.97 12.44
N ARG A 47 7.01 -5.18 12.45
CA ARG A 47 6.96 -6.05 11.26
C ARG A 47 6.06 -5.47 10.17
N GLN A 48 4.91 -4.89 10.53
CA GLN A 48 4.01 -4.22 9.59
C GLN A 48 4.66 -2.97 9.00
N TYR A 49 5.31 -2.16 9.84
CA TYR A 49 6.04 -0.98 9.39
C TYR A 49 7.14 -1.34 8.38
N GLN A 50 7.95 -2.35 8.68
CA GLN A 50 9.01 -2.81 7.77
C GLN A 50 8.45 -3.32 6.43
N LYS A 51 7.32 -4.03 6.45
CA LYS A 51 6.64 -4.45 5.21
C LYS A 51 6.16 -3.26 4.37
N LEU A 52 5.65 -2.19 5.00
CA LEU A 52 5.21 -0.99 4.30
C LEU A 52 6.39 -0.28 3.62
N LEU A 53 7.51 -0.11 4.34
CA LEU A 53 8.74 0.46 3.76
C LEU A 53 9.26 -0.36 2.59
N THR A 54 9.36 -1.69 2.75
CA THR A 54 9.81 -2.58 1.67
C THR A 54 8.89 -2.50 0.45
N LEU A 55 7.57 -2.41 0.66
CA LEU A 55 6.62 -2.30 -0.44
C LEU A 55 6.74 -0.94 -1.16
N TYR A 56 6.91 0.13 -0.40
CA TYR A 56 7.14 1.47 -0.94
C TYR A 56 8.39 1.51 -1.83
N ASP A 57 9.51 1.00 -1.33
CA ASP A 57 10.78 0.99 -2.09
C ASP A 57 10.65 0.17 -3.38
N ARG A 58 10.01 -1.00 -3.33
CA ARG A 58 9.78 -1.83 -4.52
C ARG A 58 8.98 -1.11 -5.58
N ILE A 59 7.85 -0.50 -5.21
CA ILE A 59 7.01 0.20 -6.19
C ILE A 59 7.75 1.42 -6.74
N ARG A 60 8.50 2.15 -5.91
CA ARG A 60 9.18 3.39 -6.31
C ARG A 60 10.38 3.14 -7.22
N PHE A 61 11.13 2.07 -7.00
CA PHE A 61 12.44 1.85 -7.63
C PHE A 61 12.51 0.64 -8.55
N GLU A 62 11.67 -0.38 -8.36
CA GLU A 62 11.70 -1.60 -9.18
C GLU A 62 10.59 -1.63 -10.25
N MET A 63 9.54 -0.83 -10.08
CA MET A 63 8.35 -0.81 -10.96
C MET A 63 8.18 0.48 -11.77
N ASN A 64 9.17 1.38 -11.72
CA ASN A 64 9.18 2.69 -12.37
C ASN A 64 10.43 2.80 -13.25
#